data_AF-A0A813JDE1-F1
#
_entry.id   AF-A0A813JDE1-F1
#
_cell.length_a   1.000
_cell.length_b   1.000
_cell.length_c   1.000
_cell.angle_alpha   90.00
_cell.angle_beta   90.00
_cell.angle_gamma   90.00
#
_symmetry.space_group_name_H-M   'P 1'
#
loop_
_entity.id
_entity.type
_entity.pdbx_description
1 polymer ?
#
loop_
_entity_poly.entity_id
_entity_poly.type
_entity_poly.pdbx_seq_one_letter_code
_entity_poly.pdbx_strand_id
1 'polypeptide(L)'
;MPTLTSQSGSQETAKRKQKIRRRRLMQDMQEKEDDAACPGLIPSHKERETAADNMTSPDGSRRRRTDKFEEKAMESILNDEAILEWWRKCSGLHTVDKWVSNYQKHPAGWAALLMIQGVPEVTGRLRSKVENYAMYSALFLSATIPVLLVPPADLTSGSGWEFEIRKRLVFYSLAIGTAAHLLSILLAMAFVNALNETARDSDVFRVFARGKGYMATMKCQWAFRVGALVDMLAIITAGTKYLGWESIVLSAILIAVVMRVYLTTSELLFRSGSIVKYWRKEMGGNPDLDDPYDLGIPLERFAARSKEAKAVHQHLSQFFDTGEAEDEGSEDEDYEVDVLEDVVVPLSERWTQSPRPASPASPTSPASATQRRFQARRTGADTNTPGHHNPTRAVAHGVI
;
A
#
# COMPACT_ATOMS: atom_id res chain seq x y z
N MET A 1 32.80 -26.79 -6.53
CA MET A 1 31.35 -26.51 -6.68
C MET A 1 30.63 -27.14 -5.49
N PRO A 2 30.20 -26.39 -4.47
CA PRO A 2 29.40 -26.92 -3.38
C PRO A 2 27.89 -26.82 -3.71
N THR A 3 27.17 -27.89 -3.39
CA THR A 3 25.75 -28.13 -3.61
C THR A 3 24.88 -27.31 -2.67
N LEU A 4 24.12 -26.35 -3.23
CA LEU A 4 23.08 -25.57 -2.56
C LEU A 4 21.73 -26.32 -2.63
N THR A 5 21.45 -27.24 -1.69
CA THR A 5 20.14 -27.93 -1.64
C THR A 5 19.49 -28.00 -0.25
N SER A 6 20.04 -27.33 0.78
CA SER A 6 19.59 -27.55 2.17
C SER A 6 18.52 -26.57 2.71
N GLN A 7 18.28 -25.40 2.09
CA GLN A 7 17.43 -24.37 2.71
C GLN A 7 15.90 -24.47 2.43
N SER A 8 15.43 -25.24 1.44
CA SER A 8 13.98 -25.24 1.12
C SER A 8 13.12 -26.05 2.09
N GLY A 9 13.68 -27.07 2.76
CA GLY A 9 12.91 -27.96 3.65
C GLY A 9 12.41 -27.30 4.95
N SER A 10 13.12 -26.28 5.45
CA SER A 10 12.75 -25.60 6.71
C SER A 10 11.50 -24.71 6.54
N GLN A 11 11.36 -24.04 5.40
CA GLN A 11 10.17 -23.19 5.16
C GLN A 11 8.92 -24.03 4.87
N GLU A 12 9.07 -25.19 4.23
CA GLU A 12 7.96 -26.05 3.89
C GLU A 12 7.36 -26.75 5.12
N THR A 13 8.22 -27.15 6.07
CA THR A 13 7.79 -27.71 7.36
C THR A 13 7.06 -26.68 8.23
N ALA A 14 7.51 -25.42 8.24
CA ALA A 14 6.83 -24.33 8.95
C ALA A 14 5.42 -24.06 8.38
N LYS A 15 5.29 -23.98 7.04
CA LYS A 15 3.99 -23.81 6.37
C LYS A 15 3.04 -24.98 6.64
N ARG A 16 3.56 -26.22 6.69
CA ARG A 16 2.77 -27.42 7.00
C ARG A 16 2.26 -27.42 8.43
N LYS A 17 3.10 -27.03 9.41
CA LYS A 17 2.69 -26.88 10.82
C LYS A 17 1.61 -25.81 10.99
N GLN A 18 1.76 -24.66 10.32
CA GLN A 18 0.77 -23.57 10.38
C GLN A 18 -0.59 -23.99 9.79
N LYS A 19 -0.57 -24.74 8.67
CA LYS A 19 -1.80 -25.27 8.05
C LYS A 19 -2.52 -26.29 8.95
N ILE A 20 -1.78 -27.14 9.65
CA ILE A 20 -2.35 -28.12 10.61
C ILE A 20 -2.96 -27.40 11.81
N ARG A 21 -2.28 -26.39 12.36
CA ARG A 21 -2.80 -25.60 13.49
C ARG A 21 -4.12 -24.89 13.13
N ARG A 22 -4.20 -24.30 11.93
CA ARG A 22 -5.43 -23.64 11.45
C ARG A 22 -6.59 -24.61 11.23
N ARG A 23 -6.30 -25.84 10.78
CA ARG A 23 -7.34 -26.89 10.63
C ARG A 23 -7.89 -27.35 11.97
N ARG A 24 -7.02 -27.54 12.99
CA ARG A 24 -7.47 -27.90 14.35
C ARG A 24 -8.36 -26.79 14.94
N LEU A 25 -7.96 -25.54 14.80
CA LEU A 25 -8.71 -24.41 15.33
C LEU A 25 -10.11 -24.25 14.68
N MET A 26 -10.22 -24.54 13.38
CA MET A 26 -11.53 -24.58 12.70
C MET A 26 -12.37 -25.78 13.15
N GLN A 27 -11.74 -26.93 13.41
CA GLN A 27 -12.43 -28.13 13.87
C GLN A 27 -12.97 -27.95 15.29
N ASP A 28 -12.19 -27.36 16.19
CA ASP A 28 -12.62 -27.03 17.55
C ASP A 28 -13.77 -26.00 17.57
N MET A 29 -13.75 -25.05 16.63
CA MET A 29 -14.86 -24.09 16.47
C MET A 29 -16.13 -24.77 15.95
N GLN A 30 -15.99 -25.66 14.97
CA GLN A 30 -17.11 -26.43 14.43
C GLN A 30 -17.73 -27.34 15.50
N GLU A 31 -16.91 -28.03 16.30
CA GLU A 31 -17.36 -28.91 17.38
C GLU A 31 -18.09 -28.12 18.48
N LYS A 32 -17.61 -26.92 18.84
CA LYS A 32 -18.33 -26.02 19.75
C LYS A 32 -19.65 -25.51 19.19
N GLU A 33 -19.74 -25.32 17.87
CA GLU A 33 -20.96 -24.86 17.21
C GLU A 33 -21.99 -26.01 17.10
N ASP A 34 -21.52 -27.22 16.81
CA ASP A 34 -22.34 -28.44 16.79
C ASP A 34 -22.86 -28.81 18.19
N ASP A 35 -22.04 -28.62 19.24
CA ASP A 35 -22.44 -28.78 20.64
C ASP A 35 -23.47 -27.72 21.07
N ALA A 36 -23.38 -26.50 20.53
CA ALA A 36 -24.36 -25.44 20.77
C ALA A 36 -25.68 -25.64 20.00
N ALA A 37 -25.64 -26.36 18.87
CA ALA A 37 -26.78 -26.57 17.98
C ALA A 37 -27.69 -27.75 18.36
N CYS A 38 -27.35 -28.54 19.38
CA CYS A 38 -28.20 -29.61 19.93
C CYS A 38 -28.87 -29.24 21.27
N PRO A 39 -29.94 -28.42 21.30
CA PRO A 39 -30.76 -28.25 22.49
C PRO A 39 -31.70 -29.46 22.63
N GLY A 40 -31.16 -30.62 23.01
CA GLY A 40 -31.88 -31.88 22.85
C GLY A 40 -31.50 -32.99 23.83
N LEU A 41 -31.70 -32.74 25.12
CA LEU A 41 -32.04 -33.67 26.22
C LEU A 41 -31.47 -33.09 27.51
N ILE A 42 -32.26 -32.27 28.18
CA ILE A 42 -32.03 -31.93 29.59
C ILE A 42 -32.18 -33.26 30.35
N PRO A 43 -31.11 -33.82 30.96
CA PRO A 43 -31.24 -35.01 31.79
C PRO A 43 -32.24 -34.70 32.89
N SER A 44 -33.18 -35.62 33.11
CA SER A 44 -34.18 -35.44 34.16
C SER A 44 -33.47 -35.15 35.49
N HIS A 45 -34.03 -34.25 36.29
CA HIS A 45 -33.44 -33.77 37.55
C HIS A 45 -33.06 -34.91 38.54
N LYS A 46 -33.58 -36.12 38.32
CA LYS A 46 -33.32 -37.32 39.11
C LYS A 46 -32.03 -38.08 38.77
N GLU A 47 -31.45 -37.89 37.58
CA GLU A 47 -30.18 -38.55 37.20
C GLU A 47 -28.95 -37.68 37.50
N ARG A 48 -29.13 -36.39 37.81
CA ARG A 48 -28.05 -35.49 38.25
C ARG A 48 -27.69 -35.63 39.73
N GLU A 49 -28.59 -36.10 40.58
CA GLU A 49 -28.32 -36.21 42.02
C GLU A 49 -27.51 -37.46 42.40
N THR A 50 -27.48 -38.52 41.59
CA THR A 50 -26.74 -39.76 41.90
C THR A 50 -25.33 -39.83 41.31
N ALA A 51 -24.98 -38.95 40.35
CA ALA A 51 -23.63 -38.87 39.77
C ALA A 51 -22.74 -37.80 40.42
N ALA A 52 -23.32 -36.85 41.18
CA ALA A 52 -22.58 -35.74 41.79
C ALA A 52 -21.87 -36.13 43.11
N ASP A 53 -22.30 -37.20 43.78
CA ASP A 53 -21.81 -37.55 45.12
C ASP A 53 -20.59 -38.47 45.16
N ASN A 54 -20.02 -38.89 44.01
CA ASN A 54 -18.90 -39.84 43.98
C ASN A 54 -17.61 -39.35 43.29
N MET A 55 -17.48 -38.03 43.07
CA MET A 55 -16.25 -37.41 42.53
C MET A 55 -15.74 -36.25 43.40
N THR A 56 -15.71 -36.40 44.72
CA THR A 56 -14.80 -35.62 45.58
C THR A 56 -13.38 -36.15 45.43
N SER A 57 -12.81 -36.03 44.23
CA SER A 57 -11.37 -36.21 44.03
C SER A 57 -10.65 -34.96 44.54
N PRO A 58 -9.61 -35.06 45.38
CA PRO A 58 -8.88 -33.92 45.95
C PRO A 58 -8.11 -33.06 44.93
N ASP A 59 -8.22 -33.37 43.63
CA ASP A 59 -7.48 -32.74 42.53
C ASP A 59 -8.10 -31.42 42.01
N GLY A 60 -9.28 -31.03 42.51
CA GLY A 60 -9.95 -29.77 42.11
C GLY A 60 -9.17 -28.49 42.46
N SER A 61 -8.28 -28.56 43.46
CA SER A 61 -7.43 -27.43 43.87
C SER A 61 -6.25 -27.19 42.91
N ARG A 62 -5.74 -28.26 42.28
CA ARG A 62 -4.64 -28.19 41.30
C ARG A 62 -5.13 -27.60 39.97
N ARG A 63 -6.31 -28.03 39.52
CA ARG A 63 -6.97 -27.51 38.32
C ARG A 63 -7.30 -26.01 38.41
N ARG A 64 -7.79 -25.53 39.56
CA ARG A 64 -8.03 -24.09 39.77
C ARG A 64 -6.76 -23.23 39.76
N ARG A 65 -5.57 -23.79 40.05
CA ARG A 65 -4.31 -23.04 39.99
C ARG A 65 -3.77 -22.95 38.56
N THR A 66 -3.88 -24.03 37.79
CA THR A 66 -3.46 -24.03 36.37
C THR A 66 -4.29 -23.06 35.56
N ASP A 67 -5.61 -23.02 35.78
CA ASP A 67 -6.52 -22.13 35.03
C ASP A 67 -6.18 -20.64 35.25
N LYS A 68 -5.84 -20.24 36.49
CA LYS A 68 -5.44 -18.85 36.81
C LYS A 68 -4.09 -18.46 36.22
N PHE A 69 -3.15 -19.40 36.13
CA PHE A 69 -1.86 -19.15 35.54
C PHE A 69 -1.98 -18.96 34.03
N GLU A 70 -2.77 -19.81 33.35
CA GLU A 70 -3.05 -19.70 31.92
C GLU A 70 -3.78 -18.39 31.57
N GLU A 71 -4.75 -17.98 32.39
CA GLU A 71 -5.47 -16.71 32.21
C GLU A 71 -4.52 -15.50 32.31
N LYS A 72 -3.67 -15.44 33.33
CA LYS A 72 -2.69 -14.35 33.50
C LYS A 72 -1.65 -14.32 32.38
N ALA A 73 -1.18 -15.49 31.93
CA ALA A 73 -0.25 -15.58 30.81
C ALA A 73 -0.90 -15.09 29.50
N MET A 74 -2.16 -15.44 29.26
CA MET A 74 -2.92 -14.98 28.09
C MET A 74 -3.16 -13.47 28.12
N GLU A 75 -3.51 -12.91 29.28
CA GLU A 75 -3.67 -11.46 29.46
C GLU A 75 -2.36 -10.70 29.20
N SER A 76 -1.23 -11.23 29.68
CA SER A 76 0.10 -10.67 29.40
C SER A 76 0.39 -10.64 27.89
N ILE A 77 0.15 -11.74 27.18
CA ILE A 77 0.39 -11.82 25.73
C ILE A 77 -0.49 -10.82 24.97
N LEU A 78 -1.76 -10.68 25.34
CA LEU A 78 -2.68 -9.71 24.72
C LEU A 78 -2.23 -8.26 24.97
N ASN A 79 -1.75 -7.96 26.17
CA ASN A 79 -1.20 -6.65 26.51
C ASN A 79 0.09 -6.37 25.71
N ASP A 80 0.97 -7.35 25.56
CA ASP A 80 2.20 -7.22 24.79
C ASP A 80 1.92 -7.00 23.30
N GLU A 81 0.96 -7.73 22.72
CA GLU A 81 0.51 -7.52 21.33
C GLU A 81 -0.10 -6.12 21.13
N ALA A 82 -0.91 -5.64 22.07
CA ALA A 82 -1.49 -4.30 22.02
C ALA A 82 -0.41 -3.20 22.12
N ILE A 83 0.59 -3.39 22.99
CA ILE A 83 1.73 -2.48 23.14
C ILE A 83 2.58 -2.46 21.87
N LEU A 84 2.89 -3.63 21.29
CA LEU A 84 3.65 -3.73 20.04
C LEU A 84 2.90 -3.08 18.87
N GLU A 85 1.59 -3.29 18.79
CA GLU A 85 0.75 -2.68 17.77
C GLU A 85 0.69 -1.15 17.91
N TRP A 86 0.52 -0.67 19.14
CA TRP A 86 0.57 0.76 19.44
C TRP A 86 1.94 1.35 19.12
N TRP A 87 3.03 0.66 19.48
CA TRP A 87 4.39 1.07 19.16
C TRP A 87 4.61 1.12 17.64
N ARG A 88 4.15 0.13 16.88
CA ARG A 88 4.27 0.11 15.41
C ARG A 88 3.57 1.30 14.74
N LYS A 89 2.40 1.68 15.26
CA LYS A 89 1.60 2.82 14.79
C LYS A 89 2.19 4.17 15.17
N CYS A 90 2.79 4.27 16.35
CA CYS A 90 3.23 5.53 16.94
C CYS A 90 4.72 5.83 16.74
N SER A 91 5.55 4.79 16.66
CA SER A 91 7.02 4.90 16.59
C SER A 91 7.47 5.73 15.38
N GLY A 92 8.18 6.81 15.67
CA GLY A 92 8.72 7.74 14.66
C GLY A 92 7.72 8.72 14.07
N LEU A 93 6.45 8.78 14.51
CA LEU A 93 5.46 9.75 13.99
C LEU A 93 5.93 11.21 14.13
N HIS A 94 6.61 11.53 15.24
CA HIS A 94 7.19 12.87 15.46
C HIS A 94 8.17 13.31 14.34
N THR A 95 8.77 12.37 13.61
CA THR A 95 9.69 12.70 12.50
C THR A 95 8.98 13.13 11.22
N VAL A 96 7.69 12.79 11.09
CA VAL A 96 6.85 13.16 9.94
C VAL A 96 5.83 14.24 10.31
N ASP A 97 5.75 14.64 11.56
CA ASP A 97 4.78 15.59 12.12
C ASP A 97 4.73 16.92 11.36
N LYS A 98 5.90 17.53 11.11
CA LYS A 98 5.98 18.78 10.34
C LYS A 98 5.45 18.62 8.91
N TRP A 99 5.68 17.46 8.30
CA TRP A 99 5.19 17.16 6.96
C TRP A 99 3.67 16.99 6.99
N VAL A 100 3.16 16.13 7.88
CA VAL A 100 1.71 15.87 8.04
C VAL A 100 0.95 17.14 8.38
N SER A 101 1.47 17.95 9.31
CA SER A 101 0.85 19.22 9.73
C SER A 101 0.73 20.24 8.60
N ASN A 102 1.61 20.16 7.61
CA ASN A 102 1.54 21.00 6.41
C ASN A 102 0.55 20.43 5.36
N TYR A 103 -0.50 19.71 5.77
CA TYR A 103 -1.42 18.96 4.89
C TYR A 103 -2.00 19.80 3.72
N GLN A 104 -2.13 21.11 3.93
CA GLN A 104 -2.58 22.10 2.94
C GLN A 104 -1.56 22.39 1.83
N LYS A 105 -0.32 21.94 1.90
CA LYS A 105 0.67 22.14 0.81
C LYS A 105 0.97 20.87 0.04
N HIS A 106 0.38 19.74 0.42
CA HIS A 106 0.71 18.47 -0.23
C HIS A 106 0.02 18.34 -1.58
N PRO A 107 0.73 17.81 -2.59
CA PRO A 107 0.09 17.37 -3.80
C PRO A 107 -0.89 16.22 -3.48
N ALA A 108 -2.12 16.34 -3.98
CA ALA A 108 -3.17 15.31 -3.90
C ALA A 108 -3.73 14.96 -2.49
N GLY A 109 -3.38 15.71 -1.43
CA GLY A 109 -4.05 15.63 -0.12
C GLY A 109 -3.87 14.31 0.65
N TRP A 110 -2.82 13.55 0.33
CA TRP A 110 -2.59 12.22 0.91
C TRP A 110 -2.28 12.23 2.40
N ALA A 111 -1.61 13.27 2.90
CA ALA A 111 -1.38 13.41 4.34
C ALA A 111 -2.71 13.39 5.11
N ALA A 112 -3.71 14.12 4.61
CA ALA A 112 -5.05 14.11 5.18
C ALA A 112 -5.71 12.74 5.04
N LEU A 113 -5.67 12.10 3.86
CA LEU A 113 -6.22 10.75 3.69
C LEU A 113 -5.62 9.72 4.65
N LEU A 114 -4.30 9.75 4.87
CA LEU A 114 -3.61 8.87 5.81
C LEU A 114 -4.00 9.15 7.27
N MET A 115 -4.19 10.42 7.65
CA MET A 115 -4.66 10.78 9.00
C MET A 115 -6.09 10.30 9.26
N ILE A 116 -6.95 10.40 8.24
CA ILE A 116 -8.38 10.13 8.33
C ILE A 116 -8.67 8.63 8.31
N GLN A 117 -8.20 7.95 7.25
CA GLN A 117 -8.54 6.55 6.99
C GLN A 117 -7.57 5.60 7.67
N GLY A 118 -6.40 6.09 8.08
CA GLY A 118 -5.32 5.29 8.62
C GLY A 118 -4.42 4.70 7.52
N VAL A 119 -3.18 4.39 7.93
CA VAL A 119 -2.16 3.80 7.05
C VAL A 119 -2.60 2.45 6.44
N PRO A 120 -3.16 1.49 7.20
CA PRO A 120 -3.53 0.18 6.64
C PRO A 120 -4.55 0.27 5.52
N GLU A 121 -5.58 1.12 5.68
CA GLU A 121 -6.66 1.26 4.70
C GLU A 121 -6.16 1.92 3.41
N VAL A 122 -5.43 3.03 3.53
CA VAL A 122 -4.91 3.76 2.36
C VAL A 122 -3.90 2.90 1.59
N THR A 123 -2.98 2.23 2.28
CA THR A 123 -2.00 1.36 1.62
C THR A 123 -2.65 0.14 0.98
N GLY A 124 -3.67 -0.46 1.61
CA GLY A 124 -4.47 -1.55 1.03
C GLY A 124 -5.18 -1.13 -0.26
N ARG A 125 -5.86 0.02 -0.26
CA ARG A 125 -6.52 0.56 -1.47
C ARG A 125 -5.51 0.84 -2.60
N LEU A 126 -4.36 1.42 -2.27
CA LEU A 126 -3.32 1.73 -3.26
C LEU A 126 -2.65 0.48 -3.83
N ARG A 127 -2.38 -0.53 -2.98
CA ARG A 127 -1.87 -1.84 -3.39
C ARG A 127 -2.82 -2.50 -4.37
N SER A 128 -4.09 -2.65 -3.99
CA SER A 128 -5.12 -3.23 -4.86
C SER A 128 -5.23 -2.49 -6.19
N LYS A 129 -5.18 -1.14 -6.16
CA LYS A 129 -5.21 -0.33 -7.38
C LYS A 129 -4.04 -0.62 -8.33
N VAL A 130 -2.79 -0.68 -7.85
CA VAL A 130 -1.64 -0.94 -8.73
C VAL A 130 -1.58 -2.39 -9.19
N GLU A 131 -1.98 -3.33 -8.34
CA GLU A 131 -2.09 -4.76 -8.68
C GLU A 131 -3.14 -4.97 -9.78
N ASN A 132 -4.27 -4.28 -9.72
CA ASN A 132 -5.28 -4.32 -10.78
C ASN A 132 -4.71 -3.84 -12.13
N TYR A 133 -3.95 -2.75 -12.16
CA TYR A 133 -3.29 -2.31 -13.41
C TYR A 133 -2.25 -3.30 -13.92
N ALA A 134 -1.51 -3.97 -13.03
CA ALA A 134 -0.57 -5.02 -13.41
C ALA A 134 -1.30 -6.25 -13.98
N MET A 135 -2.38 -6.70 -13.35
CA MET A 135 -3.22 -7.80 -13.84
C MET A 135 -3.82 -7.48 -15.21
N TYR A 136 -4.39 -6.29 -15.39
CA TYR A 136 -4.91 -5.87 -16.70
C TYR A 136 -3.79 -5.78 -17.74
N SER A 137 -2.62 -5.24 -17.38
CA SER A 137 -1.46 -5.22 -18.29
C SER A 137 -1.06 -6.62 -18.74
N ALA A 138 -1.07 -7.61 -17.85
CA ALA A 138 -0.76 -8.99 -18.20
C ALA A 138 -1.79 -9.58 -19.19
N LEU A 139 -3.08 -9.22 -19.09
CA LEU A 139 -4.09 -9.63 -20.07
C LEU A 139 -3.79 -9.04 -21.46
N PHE A 140 -3.44 -7.75 -21.55
CA PHE A 140 -3.03 -7.14 -22.83
C PHE A 140 -1.78 -7.82 -23.39
N LEU A 141 -0.77 -8.09 -22.56
CA LEU A 141 0.43 -8.83 -22.95
C LEU A 141 0.12 -10.23 -23.48
N SER A 142 -0.84 -10.94 -22.88
CA SER A 142 -1.24 -12.27 -23.33
C SER A 142 -1.80 -12.30 -24.75
N ALA A 143 -2.40 -11.18 -25.21
CA ALA A 143 -2.92 -11.05 -26.56
C ALA A 143 -1.87 -10.46 -27.54
N THR A 144 -1.06 -9.51 -27.10
CA THR A 144 -0.11 -8.78 -27.96
C THR A 144 1.17 -9.55 -28.25
N ILE A 145 1.69 -10.33 -27.29
CA ILE A 145 2.93 -11.12 -27.48
C ILE A 145 2.79 -12.16 -28.61
N PRO A 146 1.72 -12.98 -28.67
CA PRO A 146 1.55 -13.92 -29.78
C PRO A 146 1.52 -13.24 -31.15
N VAL A 147 0.86 -12.09 -31.26
CA VAL A 147 0.79 -11.31 -32.52
C VAL A 147 2.16 -10.76 -32.91
N LEU A 148 3.00 -10.38 -31.94
CA LEU A 148 4.37 -9.94 -32.21
C LEU A 148 5.29 -11.10 -32.64
N LEU A 149 5.16 -12.27 -32.02
CA LEU A 149 6.01 -13.44 -32.27
C LEU A 149 5.64 -14.15 -33.57
N VAL A 150 4.35 -14.35 -33.79
CA VAL A 150 3.79 -15.05 -34.95
C VAL A 150 2.73 -14.14 -35.57
N PRO A 151 3.15 -13.10 -36.31
CA PRO A 151 2.21 -12.20 -36.91
C PRO A 151 1.35 -12.92 -37.97
N PRO A 152 0.04 -12.66 -38.01
CA PRO A 152 -0.83 -13.15 -39.06
C PRO A 152 -0.21 -12.92 -40.46
N ALA A 153 -0.25 -13.94 -41.33
CA ALA A 153 0.23 -13.84 -42.71
C ALA A 153 -0.36 -12.62 -43.41
N ASP A 154 -1.62 -12.34 -43.11
CA ASP A 154 -2.38 -11.18 -43.53
C ASP A 154 -1.77 -9.81 -43.24
N LEU A 155 -0.91 -9.69 -42.23
CA LEU A 155 -0.17 -8.47 -41.88
C LEU A 155 1.26 -8.46 -42.46
N THR A 156 1.73 -9.59 -42.97
CA THR A 156 3.11 -9.76 -43.48
C THR A 156 3.18 -9.96 -44.99
N SER A 157 2.10 -10.40 -45.64
CA SER A 157 1.98 -10.57 -47.09
C SER A 157 1.22 -9.39 -47.74
N GLY A 158 1.91 -8.68 -48.62
CA GLY A 158 1.39 -7.52 -49.34
C GLY A 158 2.51 -6.81 -50.08
N SER A 159 2.14 -5.96 -51.03
CA SER A 159 3.10 -5.11 -51.76
C SER A 159 2.57 -3.68 -51.84
N GLY A 160 3.47 -2.72 -52.04
CA GLY A 160 3.14 -1.30 -52.06
C GLY A 160 3.49 -0.58 -50.75
N TRP A 161 3.64 0.74 -50.85
CA TRP A 161 4.12 1.58 -49.75
C TRP A 161 3.09 1.69 -48.61
N GLU A 162 1.79 1.71 -48.91
CA GLU A 162 0.71 1.76 -47.91
C GLU A 162 0.74 0.54 -46.99
N PHE A 163 0.97 -0.65 -47.58
CA PHE A 163 1.10 -1.90 -46.84
C PHE A 163 2.31 -1.86 -45.88
N GLU A 164 3.46 -1.41 -46.36
CA GLU A 164 4.68 -1.27 -45.56
C GLU A 164 4.51 -0.30 -44.39
N ILE A 165 3.83 0.83 -44.60
CA ILE A 165 3.53 1.79 -43.52
C ILE A 165 2.60 1.16 -42.48
N ARG A 166 1.50 0.52 -42.92
CA ARG A 166 0.54 -0.14 -42.03
C ARG A 166 1.22 -1.20 -41.17
N LYS A 167 2.01 -2.07 -41.82
CA LYS A 167 2.80 -3.12 -41.16
C LYS A 167 3.68 -2.53 -40.06
N ARG A 168 4.50 -1.53 -40.38
CA ARG A 168 5.39 -0.87 -39.40
C ARG A 168 4.61 -0.24 -38.26
N LEU A 169 3.52 0.45 -38.56
CA LEU A 169 2.74 1.15 -37.55
C LEU A 169 2.05 0.17 -36.59
N VAL A 170 1.56 -0.98 -37.07
CA VAL A 170 1.05 -2.07 -36.21
C VAL A 170 2.17 -2.60 -35.31
N PHE A 171 3.32 -3.00 -35.86
CA PHE A 171 4.40 -3.61 -35.06
C PHE A 171 5.04 -2.63 -34.07
N TYR A 172 5.29 -1.38 -34.46
CA TYR A 172 5.83 -0.37 -33.55
C TYR A 172 4.85 -0.03 -32.43
N SER A 173 3.55 0.03 -32.75
CA SER A 173 2.52 0.25 -31.74
C SER A 173 2.49 -0.92 -30.75
N LEU A 174 2.37 -2.16 -31.23
CA LEU A 174 2.37 -3.34 -30.34
C LEU A 174 3.65 -3.45 -29.50
N ALA A 175 4.82 -3.12 -30.05
CA ALA A 175 6.08 -3.14 -29.30
C ALA A 175 6.11 -2.07 -28.19
N ILE A 176 5.70 -0.84 -28.49
CA ILE A 176 5.59 0.24 -27.50
C ILE A 176 4.53 -0.11 -26.44
N GLY A 177 3.38 -0.65 -26.85
CA GLY A 177 2.31 -1.11 -25.98
C GLY A 177 2.78 -2.18 -25.00
N THR A 178 3.45 -3.21 -25.53
CA THR A 178 4.11 -4.27 -24.76
C THR A 178 5.10 -3.70 -23.75
N ALA A 179 5.99 -2.80 -24.17
CA ALA A 179 6.97 -2.18 -23.27
C ALA A 179 6.30 -1.36 -22.15
N ALA A 180 5.24 -0.62 -22.47
CA ALA A 180 4.48 0.18 -21.50
C ALA A 180 3.71 -0.69 -20.49
N HIS A 181 3.12 -1.81 -20.94
CA HIS A 181 2.47 -2.78 -20.06
C HIS A 181 3.46 -3.49 -19.13
N LEU A 182 4.64 -3.90 -19.65
CA LEU A 182 5.72 -4.43 -18.81
C LEU A 182 6.18 -3.40 -17.77
N LEU A 183 6.35 -2.13 -18.18
CA LEU A 183 6.69 -1.05 -17.25
C LEU A 183 5.63 -0.88 -16.15
N SER A 184 4.33 -0.97 -16.49
CA SER A 184 3.25 -0.92 -15.50
C SER A 184 3.36 -2.04 -14.47
N ILE A 185 3.65 -3.27 -14.90
CA ILE A 185 3.83 -4.44 -14.01
C ILE A 185 5.05 -4.23 -13.10
N LEU A 186 6.19 -3.81 -13.66
CA LEU A 186 7.42 -3.58 -12.89
C LEU A 186 7.24 -2.47 -11.86
N LEU A 187 6.56 -1.37 -12.20
CA LEU A 187 6.26 -0.28 -11.27
C LEU A 187 5.30 -0.73 -10.15
N ALA A 188 4.30 -1.55 -10.46
CA ALA A 188 3.40 -2.11 -9.45
C ALA A 188 4.17 -3.01 -8.48
N MET A 189 5.02 -3.90 -8.98
CA MET A 189 5.85 -4.79 -8.16
C MET A 189 6.80 -4.00 -7.25
N ALA A 190 7.50 -2.99 -7.81
CA ALA A 190 8.38 -2.12 -7.04
C ALA A 190 7.62 -1.36 -5.94
N PHE A 191 6.41 -0.88 -6.22
CA PHE A 191 5.57 -0.19 -5.24
C PHE A 191 5.14 -1.12 -4.10
N VAL A 192 4.71 -2.35 -4.42
CA VAL A 192 4.30 -3.33 -3.41
C VAL A 192 5.47 -3.75 -2.53
N ASN A 193 6.65 -3.99 -3.11
CA ASN A 193 7.86 -4.31 -2.36
C ASN A 193 8.24 -3.16 -1.42
N ALA A 194 8.22 -1.92 -1.91
CA ALA A 194 8.50 -0.76 -1.08
C ALA A 194 7.53 -0.64 0.11
N LEU A 195 6.24 -0.97 -0.06
CA LEU A 195 5.27 -1.01 1.04
C LEU A 195 5.44 -2.23 1.96
N ASN A 196 5.96 -3.35 1.46
CA ASN A 196 6.24 -4.52 2.30
C ASN A 196 7.50 -4.32 3.16
N GLU A 197 8.41 -3.46 2.73
CA GLU A 197 9.62 -3.09 3.48
C GLU A 197 9.34 -2.04 4.57
N THR A 198 8.19 -1.38 4.57
CA THR A 198 7.84 -0.44 5.66
C THR A 198 7.44 -1.19 6.92
N ALA A 199 8.24 -1.05 7.98
CA ALA A 199 7.98 -1.68 9.27
C ALA A 199 7.01 -0.89 10.15
N ARG A 200 6.88 0.44 9.94
CA ARG A 200 6.09 1.36 10.78
C ARG A 200 5.23 2.28 9.94
N ASP A 201 4.18 2.81 10.55
CA ASP A 201 3.33 3.83 9.92
C ASP A 201 4.12 5.08 9.53
N SER A 202 5.07 5.51 10.37
CA SER A 202 5.94 6.64 10.07
C SER A 202 6.80 6.44 8.81
N ASP A 203 7.19 5.21 8.51
CA ASP A 203 7.94 4.87 7.30
C ASP A 203 7.04 4.92 6.06
N VAL A 204 5.77 4.52 6.18
CA VAL A 204 4.78 4.74 5.11
C VAL A 204 4.58 6.23 4.86
N PHE A 205 4.39 7.04 5.92
CA PHE A 205 4.32 8.50 5.78
C PHE A 205 5.54 9.05 5.06
N ARG A 206 6.75 8.54 5.32
CA ARG A 206 7.97 8.94 4.61
C ARG A 206 7.98 8.53 3.14
N VAL A 207 7.50 7.34 2.79
CA VAL A 207 7.37 6.90 1.38
C VAL A 207 6.44 7.86 0.62
N PHE A 208 5.36 8.33 1.23
CA PHE A 208 4.49 9.33 0.62
C PHE A 208 5.10 10.74 0.65
N ALA A 209 5.81 11.11 1.72
CA ALA A 209 6.39 12.43 1.92
C ALA A 209 7.60 12.71 1.04
N ARG A 210 8.57 11.79 1.05
CA ARG A 210 9.86 11.89 0.36
C ARG A 210 9.84 11.10 -0.94
N GLY A 211 9.25 9.91 -0.91
CA GLY A 211 9.37 8.90 -1.96
C GLY A 211 8.44 9.10 -3.16
N LYS A 212 7.62 10.15 -3.16
CA LYS A 212 6.62 10.36 -4.21
C LYS A 212 5.78 9.08 -4.44
N GLY A 213 5.45 8.33 -3.37
CA GLY A 213 4.69 7.07 -3.47
C GLY A 213 3.43 7.21 -4.32
N TYR A 214 2.77 8.38 -4.24
CA TYR A 214 1.68 8.73 -5.15
C TYR A 214 2.08 8.88 -6.62
N MET A 215 3.22 9.54 -6.92
CA MET A 215 3.68 9.57 -8.31
C MET A 215 3.99 8.18 -8.84
N ALA A 216 4.44 7.24 -8.00
CA ALA A 216 4.67 5.86 -8.45
C ALA A 216 3.36 5.22 -8.92
N THR A 217 2.27 5.36 -8.14
CA THR A 217 0.96 4.83 -8.56
C THR A 217 0.40 5.54 -9.79
N MET A 218 0.60 6.85 -9.91
CA MET A 218 0.21 7.61 -11.10
C MET A 218 1.04 7.22 -12.34
N LYS A 219 2.34 6.97 -12.19
CA LYS A 219 3.20 6.51 -13.28
C LYS A 219 2.81 5.10 -13.74
N CYS A 220 2.48 4.20 -12.82
CA CYS A 220 1.94 2.88 -13.14
C CYS A 220 0.64 3.01 -13.95
N GLN A 221 -0.32 3.81 -13.47
CA GLN A 221 -1.56 4.09 -14.19
C GLN A 221 -1.34 4.73 -15.57
N TRP A 222 -0.39 5.66 -15.70
CA TRP A 222 -0.05 6.27 -16.98
C TRP A 222 0.61 5.29 -17.94
N ALA A 223 1.53 4.46 -17.46
CA ALA A 223 2.15 3.41 -18.27
C ALA A 223 1.10 2.45 -18.83
N PHE A 224 0.16 2.00 -17.99
CA PHE A 224 -0.98 1.18 -18.43
C PHE A 224 -1.82 1.88 -19.51
N ARG A 225 -2.18 3.16 -19.30
CA ARG A 225 -2.98 3.94 -20.27
C ARG A 225 -2.28 4.11 -21.60
N VAL A 226 -0.99 4.44 -21.58
CA VAL A 226 -0.17 4.56 -22.79
C VAL A 226 -0.14 3.22 -23.52
N GLY A 227 0.07 2.12 -22.79
CA GLY A 227 0.02 0.77 -23.37
C GLY A 227 -1.30 0.50 -24.09
N ALA A 228 -2.41 0.66 -23.38
CA ALA A 228 -3.74 0.40 -23.93
C ALA A 228 -4.10 1.31 -25.13
N LEU A 229 -3.70 2.59 -25.09
CA LEU A 229 -3.93 3.52 -26.21
C LEU A 229 -3.13 3.11 -27.45
N VAL A 230 -1.88 2.72 -27.27
CA VAL A 230 -1.02 2.32 -28.39
C VAL A 230 -1.45 0.96 -28.95
N ASP A 231 -1.88 0.01 -28.11
CA ASP A 231 -2.51 -1.24 -28.58
C ASP A 231 -3.79 -0.98 -29.37
N MET A 232 -4.61 -0.01 -28.93
CA MET A 232 -5.78 0.42 -29.70
C MET A 232 -5.40 1.01 -31.06
N LEU A 233 -4.32 1.80 -31.15
CA LEU A 233 -3.80 2.28 -32.44
C LEU A 233 -3.37 1.13 -33.35
N ALA A 234 -2.74 0.08 -32.80
CA ALA A 234 -2.39 -1.11 -33.57
C ALA A 234 -3.64 -1.81 -34.13
N ILE A 235 -4.69 -1.97 -33.33
CA ILE A 235 -5.96 -2.60 -33.73
C ILE A 235 -6.65 -1.78 -34.83
N ILE A 236 -6.76 -0.46 -34.66
CA ILE A 236 -7.38 0.43 -35.68
C ILE A 236 -6.61 0.30 -37.00
N THR A 237 -5.29 0.32 -36.92
CA THR A 237 -4.41 0.23 -38.09
C THR A 237 -4.54 -1.12 -38.79
N ALA A 238 -4.59 -2.22 -38.04
CA ALA A 238 -4.87 -3.55 -38.61
C ALA A 238 -6.27 -3.59 -39.26
N GLY A 239 -7.26 -2.97 -38.62
CA GLY A 239 -8.64 -2.88 -39.11
C GLY A 239 -8.81 -2.15 -40.44
N THR A 240 -7.90 -1.21 -40.77
CA THR A 240 -7.89 -0.56 -42.10
C THR A 240 -7.69 -1.53 -43.26
N LYS A 241 -7.22 -2.77 -43.00
CA LYS A 241 -7.17 -3.82 -44.02
C LYS A 241 -8.57 -4.25 -44.48
N TYR A 242 -9.53 -4.36 -43.56
CA TYR A 242 -10.85 -4.90 -43.85
C TYR A 242 -11.85 -3.82 -44.24
N LEU A 243 -11.76 -2.65 -43.62
CA LEU A 243 -12.73 -1.55 -43.76
C LEU A 243 -12.15 -0.32 -44.51
N GLY A 244 -10.89 -0.39 -44.95
CA GLY A 244 -10.23 0.75 -45.60
C GLY A 244 -10.00 1.93 -44.65
N TRP A 245 -9.93 3.14 -45.21
CA TRP A 245 -9.72 4.39 -44.44
C TRP A 245 -10.92 4.78 -43.57
N GLU A 246 -12.10 4.24 -43.86
CA GLU A 246 -13.33 4.51 -43.10
C GLU A 246 -13.22 4.04 -41.64
N SER A 247 -12.44 2.99 -41.36
CA SER A 247 -12.22 2.53 -39.99
C SER A 247 -11.51 3.55 -39.12
N ILE A 248 -10.60 4.36 -39.68
CA ILE A 248 -9.90 5.41 -38.94
C ILE A 248 -10.88 6.51 -38.54
N VAL A 249 -11.73 6.94 -39.48
CA VAL A 249 -12.74 7.98 -39.23
C VAL A 249 -13.74 7.49 -38.17
N LEU A 250 -14.27 6.27 -38.33
CA LEU A 250 -15.20 5.68 -37.38
C LEU A 250 -14.56 5.53 -35.99
N SER A 251 -13.31 5.04 -35.93
CA SER A 251 -12.59 4.88 -34.66
C SER A 251 -12.32 6.22 -33.99
N ALA A 252 -11.99 7.27 -34.75
CA ALA A 252 -11.79 8.61 -34.21
C ALA A 252 -13.08 9.17 -33.60
N ILE A 253 -14.22 8.98 -34.26
CA ILE A 253 -15.55 9.37 -33.72
C ILE A 253 -15.84 8.61 -32.43
N LEU A 254 -15.66 7.28 -32.43
CA LEU A 254 -15.90 6.46 -31.23
C LEU A 254 -14.98 6.83 -30.07
N ILE A 255 -13.69 7.05 -30.33
CA ILE A 255 -12.73 7.52 -29.32
C ILE A 255 -13.17 8.89 -28.78
N ALA A 256 -13.59 9.82 -29.64
CA ALA A 256 -14.06 11.12 -29.19
C ALA A 256 -15.29 11.02 -28.27
N VAL A 257 -16.25 10.15 -28.60
CA VAL A 257 -17.43 9.88 -27.76
C VAL A 257 -17.03 9.27 -26.42
N VAL A 258 -16.21 8.22 -26.42
CA VAL A 258 -15.73 7.55 -25.20
C VAL A 258 -14.94 8.53 -24.32
N MET A 259 -14.03 9.31 -24.91
CA MET A 259 -13.25 10.30 -24.20
C MET A 259 -14.12 11.41 -23.61
N ARG A 260 -15.13 11.89 -24.34
CA ARG A 260 -16.08 12.87 -23.82
C ARG A 260 -16.79 12.33 -22.58
N VAL A 261 -17.40 11.15 -22.67
CA VAL A 261 -18.11 10.50 -21.55
C VAL A 261 -17.17 10.27 -20.36
N TYR A 262 -15.95 9.80 -20.63
CA TYR A 262 -14.95 9.56 -19.60
C TYR A 262 -14.54 10.85 -18.90
N LEU A 263 -14.20 11.91 -19.65
CA LEU A 263 -13.74 13.16 -19.08
C LEU A 263 -14.84 13.85 -18.27
N THR A 264 -16.07 13.92 -18.78
CA THR A 264 -17.19 14.54 -18.04
C THR A 264 -17.48 13.79 -16.74
N THR A 265 -17.54 12.45 -16.80
CA THR A 265 -17.86 11.62 -15.62
C THR A 265 -16.72 11.64 -14.61
N SER A 266 -15.47 11.45 -15.06
CA SER A 266 -14.32 11.43 -14.17
C SER A 266 -14.06 12.80 -13.53
N GLU A 267 -14.24 13.89 -14.27
CA GLU A 267 -14.12 15.23 -13.72
C GLU A 267 -15.14 15.46 -12.61
N LEU A 268 -16.41 15.10 -12.83
CA LEU A 268 -17.46 15.23 -11.82
C LEU A 268 -17.12 14.41 -10.56
N LEU A 269 -16.76 13.13 -10.72
CA LEU A 269 -16.37 12.25 -9.61
C LEU A 269 -15.18 12.79 -8.83
N PHE A 270 -14.15 13.30 -9.51
CA PHE A 270 -12.99 13.87 -8.82
C PHE A 270 -13.29 15.26 -8.24
N ARG A 271 -14.21 16.03 -8.81
CA ARG A 271 -14.58 17.35 -8.29
C ARG A 271 -15.40 17.23 -7.01
N SER A 272 -16.29 16.24 -6.91
CA SER A 272 -17.10 16.00 -5.71
C SER A 272 -16.39 15.13 -4.66
N GLY A 273 -15.62 14.11 -5.07
CA GLY A 273 -15.04 13.14 -4.13
C GLY A 273 -13.60 13.43 -3.69
N SER A 274 -12.89 14.35 -4.34
CA SER A 274 -11.47 14.59 -4.02
C SER A 274 -11.31 15.49 -2.81
N ILE A 275 -10.49 15.06 -1.86
CA ILE A 275 -10.01 15.91 -0.76
C ILE A 275 -9.32 17.19 -1.23
N VAL A 276 -8.78 17.21 -2.45
CA VAL A 276 -8.15 18.42 -2.99
C VAL A 276 -9.15 19.33 -3.70
N LYS A 277 -10.07 18.77 -4.48
CA LYS A 277 -10.99 19.58 -5.30
C LYS A 277 -12.28 19.96 -4.58
N TYR A 278 -12.71 19.19 -3.58
CA TYR A 278 -13.93 19.47 -2.82
C TYR A 278 -13.57 20.15 -1.49
N TRP A 279 -12.73 19.51 -0.67
CA TRP A 279 -12.48 19.92 0.71
C TRP A 279 -11.57 21.14 0.89
N ARG A 280 -10.58 21.32 0.01
CA ARG A 280 -9.53 22.34 0.18
C ARG A 280 -9.92 23.66 -0.50
N LYS A 281 -10.49 24.59 0.30
CA LYS A 281 -10.93 25.92 -0.15
C LYS A 281 -9.83 26.72 -0.85
N GLU A 282 -8.58 26.60 -0.39
CA GLU A 282 -7.41 27.25 -0.98
C GLU A 282 -7.01 26.73 -2.36
N MET A 283 -7.51 25.54 -2.76
CA MET A 283 -7.31 24.95 -4.09
C MET A 283 -8.55 25.07 -4.98
N GLY A 284 -9.50 25.94 -4.61
CA GLY A 284 -10.77 26.11 -5.32
C GLY A 284 -11.86 25.13 -4.90
N GLY A 285 -11.68 24.43 -3.78
CA GLY A 285 -12.73 23.63 -3.17
C GLY A 285 -13.86 24.50 -2.63
N ASN A 286 -15.09 23.99 -2.72
CA ASN A 286 -16.27 24.62 -2.18
C ASN A 286 -17.10 23.55 -1.47
N PRO A 287 -16.64 23.09 -0.28
CA PRO A 287 -17.40 22.13 0.49
C PRO A 287 -18.73 22.75 0.91
N ASP A 288 -19.77 21.93 1.00
CA ASP A 288 -21.09 22.39 1.41
C ASP A 288 -21.03 23.00 2.82
N LEU A 289 -21.83 24.05 3.06
CA LEU A 289 -21.80 24.80 4.32
C LEU A 289 -22.14 23.93 5.54
N ASP A 290 -23.00 22.93 5.32
CA ASP A 290 -23.49 22.01 6.34
C ASP A 290 -22.63 20.73 6.46
N ASP A 291 -21.52 20.64 5.73
CA ASP A 291 -20.68 19.44 5.76
C ASP A 291 -19.89 19.37 7.09
N PRO A 292 -20.15 18.39 7.96
CA PRO A 292 -19.63 18.37 9.34
C PRO A 292 -18.13 18.07 9.44
N TYR A 293 -17.46 17.88 8.31
CA TYR A 293 -16.10 17.40 8.29
C TYR A 293 -15.07 18.51 8.52
N ASP A 294 -14.35 18.42 9.63
CA ASP A 294 -13.22 19.30 9.94
C ASP A 294 -11.90 18.53 9.93
N LEU A 295 -10.99 18.93 9.03
CA LEU A 295 -9.63 18.40 8.93
C LEU A 295 -8.76 18.76 10.16
N GLY A 296 -9.20 19.73 10.96
CA GLY A 296 -8.59 20.07 12.25
C GLY A 296 -8.62 18.90 13.23
N ILE A 297 -9.72 18.12 13.27
CA ILE A 297 -9.85 17.01 14.23
C ILE A 297 -8.82 15.90 13.94
N PRO A 298 -8.68 15.34 12.72
CA PRO A 298 -7.62 14.38 12.40
C PRO A 298 -6.22 14.94 12.67
N LEU A 299 -6.00 16.23 12.42
CA LEU A 299 -4.71 16.88 12.65
C LEU A 299 -4.37 16.95 14.14
N GLU A 300 -5.30 17.41 14.98
CA GLU A 300 -5.13 17.46 16.43
C GLU A 300 -4.88 16.07 17.01
N ARG A 301 -5.66 15.06 16.57
CA ARG A 301 -5.47 13.67 16.98
C ARG A 301 -4.15 13.08 16.49
N PHE A 302 -3.66 13.52 15.33
CA PHE A 302 -2.33 13.14 14.86
C PHE A 302 -1.24 13.77 15.73
N ALA A 303 -1.34 15.06 16.03
CA ALA A 303 -0.39 15.79 16.87
C ALA A 303 -0.34 15.23 18.30
N ALA A 304 -1.49 14.88 18.88
CA ALA A 304 -1.58 14.21 20.18
C ALA A 304 -0.84 12.86 20.17
N ARG A 305 -1.13 12.00 19.19
CA ARG A 305 -0.43 10.70 19.00
C ARG A 305 1.07 10.88 18.79
N SER A 306 1.47 11.89 18.02
CA SER A 306 2.87 12.23 17.79
C SER A 306 3.60 12.64 19.09
N LYS A 307 2.92 13.40 19.95
CA LYS A 307 3.44 13.80 21.27
C LYS A 307 3.55 12.62 22.23
N GLU A 308 2.52 11.77 22.30
CA GLU A 308 2.52 10.54 23.11
C GLU A 308 3.65 9.59 22.67
N ALA A 309 3.81 9.39 21.36
CA ALA A 309 4.90 8.59 20.81
C ALA A 309 6.28 9.10 21.24
N LYS A 310 6.46 10.42 21.30
CA LYS A 310 7.70 11.05 21.78
C LYS A 310 7.92 10.80 23.27
N ALA A 311 6.86 10.92 24.08
CA ALA A 311 6.93 10.67 25.52
C ALA A 311 7.29 9.21 25.83
N VAL A 312 6.65 8.24 25.15
CA VAL A 312 6.97 6.81 25.34
C VAL A 312 8.39 6.50 24.88
N HIS A 313 8.84 7.09 23.77
CA HIS A 313 10.23 6.90 23.34
C HIS A 313 11.24 7.42 24.38
N GLN A 314 10.97 8.57 25.00
CA GLN A 314 11.81 9.13 26.08
C GLN A 314 11.79 8.28 27.34
N HIS A 315 10.62 7.75 27.73
CA HIS A 315 10.51 6.86 28.89
C HIS A 315 11.26 5.54 28.67
N LEU A 316 11.11 4.94 27.48
CA LEU A 316 11.83 3.70 27.14
C LEU A 316 13.34 3.93 27.08
N SER A 317 13.82 5.04 26.52
CA SER A 317 15.26 5.32 26.51
C SER A 317 15.82 5.45 27.94
N GLN A 318 15.11 6.14 28.83
CA GLN A 318 15.52 6.26 30.23
C GLN A 318 15.57 4.91 30.95
N PHE A 319 14.58 4.04 30.72
CA PHE A 319 14.53 2.71 31.33
C PHE A 319 15.72 1.84 30.91
N PHE A 320 16.10 1.86 29.64
CA PHE A 320 17.27 1.13 29.15
C PHE A 320 18.60 1.73 29.65
N ASP A 321 18.68 3.06 29.76
CA ASP A 321 19.89 3.73 30.30
C ASP A 321 20.10 3.42 31.81
N THR A 322 19.03 3.16 32.57
CA THR A 322 19.12 2.83 34.01
C THR A 322 19.35 1.34 34.29
N GLY A 323 18.96 0.46 33.36
CA GLY A 323 18.99 -1.00 33.56
C GLY A 323 20.39 -1.64 33.45
N GLU A 324 21.38 -0.93 32.93
CA GLU A 324 22.77 -1.44 32.84
C GLU A 324 23.60 -1.16 34.12
N ALA A 325 23.03 -0.51 35.14
CA ALA A 325 23.79 -0.05 36.31
C ALA A 325 23.60 -0.88 37.60
N GLU A 326 22.78 -1.94 37.62
CA GLU A 326 22.50 -2.71 38.84
C GLU A 326 23.08 -4.15 38.87
N ASP A 327 23.89 -4.56 37.89
CA ASP A 327 24.43 -5.95 37.79
C ASP A 327 25.96 -6.08 38.01
N GLU A 328 26.55 -5.22 38.85
CA GLU A 328 27.98 -5.33 39.25
C GLU A 328 28.16 -5.74 40.73
N GLY A 329 27.17 -6.34 41.42
CA GLY A 329 27.31 -6.50 42.88
C GLY A 329 26.49 -7.55 43.62
N SER A 330 26.02 -8.63 43.00
CA SER A 330 25.58 -9.81 43.78
C SER A 330 26.45 -11.02 43.47
N GLU A 331 27.62 -11.05 44.11
CA GLU A 331 28.34 -12.29 44.41
C GLU A 331 27.44 -13.18 45.31
N ASP A 332 27.35 -14.45 44.95
CA ASP A 332 27.06 -15.61 45.80
C ASP A 332 25.68 -15.72 46.50
N GLU A 333 24.69 -16.29 45.79
CA GLU A 333 23.83 -17.32 46.41
C GLU A 333 23.61 -18.47 45.42
N ASP A 334 24.25 -19.60 45.72
CA ASP A 334 24.10 -20.90 45.06
C ASP A 334 22.65 -21.39 45.14
N TYR A 335 21.81 -21.00 44.18
CA TYR A 335 20.56 -21.69 43.90
C TYR A 335 20.80 -22.73 42.81
N GLU A 336 21.08 -23.96 43.24
CA GLU A 336 21.06 -25.17 42.41
C GLU A 336 19.63 -25.41 41.93
N VAL A 337 19.29 -24.76 40.82
CA VAL A 337 18.03 -24.94 40.10
C VAL A 337 18.27 -25.99 39.03
N ASP A 338 17.92 -27.22 39.37
CA ASP A 338 17.85 -28.37 38.47
C ASP A 338 16.68 -28.15 37.49
N VAL A 339 16.87 -27.25 36.52
CA VAL A 339 15.93 -26.97 35.42
C VAL A 339 16.58 -27.42 34.12
N LEU A 340 15.90 -28.36 33.47
CA LEU A 340 16.20 -28.85 32.13
C LEU A 340 16.66 -27.72 31.21
N GLU A 341 17.94 -27.75 30.87
CA GLU A 341 18.47 -27.19 29.64
C GLU A 341 17.82 -27.95 28.47
N ASP A 342 16.84 -27.34 27.84
CA ASP A 342 16.62 -27.55 26.41
C ASP A 342 16.03 -26.30 25.75
N VAL A 343 16.92 -25.65 25.00
CA VAL A 343 16.65 -24.79 23.83
C VAL A 343 16.02 -23.43 24.10
N VAL A 344 16.84 -22.49 24.59
CA VAL A 344 16.70 -21.07 24.23
C VAL A 344 18.06 -20.56 23.75
N VAL A 345 18.23 -20.49 22.43
CA VAL A 345 19.38 -19.83 21.81
C VAL A 345 19.09 -18.32 21.77
N PRO A 346 20.00 -17.44 22.24
CA PRO A 346 19.81 -16.00 22.18
C PRO A 346 19.76 -15.50 20.73
N LEU A 347 18.72 -14.75 20.38
CA LEU A 347 18.52 -14.18 19.04
C LEU A 347 19.42 -12.97 18.73
N SER A 348 20.28 -12.55 19.66
CA SER A 348 21.09 -11.32 19.58
C SER A 348 22.36 -11.45 18.73
N GLU A 349 22.84 -12.66 18.43
CA GLU A 349 24.11 -12.83 17.69
C GLU A 349 23.97 -13.04 16.17
N ARG A 350 22.74 -13.01 15.61
CA ARG A 350 22.53 -13.41 14.20
C ARG A 350 22.57 -12.28 13.16
N TRP A 351 22.81 -11.03 13.55
CA TRP A 351 22.71 -9.87 12.63
C TRP A 351 24.00 -9.09 12.36
N THR A 352 25.16 -9.55 12.84
CA THR A 352 26.45 -8.94 12.49
C THR A 352 27.33 -9.89 11.69
N GLN A 353 26.96 -10.11 10.42
CA GLN A 353 27.90 -10.43 9.33
C GLN A 353 27.12 -10.62 8.01
N SER A 354 26.77 -9.51 7.36
CA SER A 354 26.62 -9.50 5.90
C SER A 354 27.85 -8.81 5.30
N PRO A 355 28.53 -9.42 4.32
CA PRO A 355 29.67 -8.79 3.68
C PRO A 355 29.24 -7.50 2.98
N ARG A 356 29.95 -6.40 3.25
CA ARG A 356 29.81 -5.15 2.49
C ARG A 356 30.01 -5.48 0.99
N PRO A 357 29.07 -5.16 0.09
CA PRO A 357 29.38 -5.17 -1.32
C PRO A 357 30.45 -4.10 -1.58
N ALA A 358 31.50 -4.50 -2.30
CA ALA A 358 32.58 -3.62 -2.73
C ALA A 358 31.99 -2.39 -3.45
N SER A 359 32.48 -1.21 -3.08
CA SER A 359 32.14 0.04 -3.76
C SER A 359 32.49 -0.07 -5.25
N PRO A 360 31.53 0.12 -6.18
CA PRO A 360 31.89 0.29 -7.57
C PRO A 360 32.61 1.63 -7.73
N ALA A 361 33.79 1.56 -8.33
CA ALA A 361 34.61 2.69 -8.70
C ALA A 361 33.81 3.71 -9.52
N SER A 362 34.00 4.98 -9.18
CA SER A 362 33.43 6.17 -9.80
C SER A 362 33.71 6.21 -11.30
N PRO A 363 32.68 6.32 -12.18
CA PRO A 363 32.87 6.86 -13.51
C PRO A 363 32.76 8.39 -13.42
N THR A 364 33.86 9.04 -13.76
CA THR A 364 33.96 10.44 -14.14
C THR A 364 32.89 10.80 -15.18
N SER A 365 31.99 11.73 -14.85
CA SER A 365 31.06 12.33 -15.81
C SER A 365 31.37 13.83 -15.97
N PRO A 366 31.65 14.30 -17.19
CA PRO A 366 31.64 15.72 -17.51
C PRO A 366 30.30 16.08 -18.16
N ALA A 367 29.39 16.71 -17.43
CA ALA A 367 28.19 17.32 -18.03
C ALA A 367 27.55 18.38 -17.11
N SER A 368 28.30 19.45 -16.81
CA SER A 368 27.79 20.69 -16.24
C SER A 368 27.67 21.76 -17.35
N ALA A 369 26.49 21.93 -17.95
CA ALA A 369 26.27 23.09 -18.83
C ALA A 369 24.82 23.58 -19.01
N THR A 370 23.78 22.77 -18.80
CA THR A 370 22.44 23.16 -19.33
C THR A 370 21.43 23.64 -18.29
N GLN A 371 21.76 23.66 -16.99
CA GLN A 371 20.76 23.92 -15.93
C GLN A 371 20.91 25.27 -15.19
N ARG A 372 21.65 26.24 -15.77
CA ARG A 372 21.77 27.61 -15.23
C ARG A 372 21.06 28.70 -16.05
N ARG A 373 20.24 28.35 -17.04
CA ARG A 373 19.63 29.35 -17.96
C ARG A 373 18.15 29.70 -17.70
N PHE A 374 17.54 29.22 -16.61
CA PHE A 374 16.10 29.45 -16.34
C PHE A 374 15.74 30.21 -15.05
N GLN A 375 16.72 30.82 -14.35
CA GLN A 375 16.45 31.63 -13.15
C GLN A 375 16.87 33.11 -13.23
N ALA A 376 17.30 33.60 -14.40
CA ALA A 376 17.63 35.01 -14.60
C ALA A 376 16.71 35.66 -15.64
N ARG A 377 15.40 35.79 -15.34
CA ARG A 377 14.49 36.64 -16.14
C ARG A 377 13.19 37.05 -15.45
N ARG A 378 13.25 37.39 -14.16
CA ARG A 378 12.12 38.04 -13.45
C ARG A 378 12.64 39.09 -12.46
N THR A 379 13.22 40.16 -12.98
CA THR A 379 13.33 41.45 -12.29
C THR A 379 13.27 42.56 -13.35
N GLY A 380 12.36 43.51 -13.15
CA GLY A 380 12.34 44.78 -13.88
C GLY A 380 11.23 44.93 -14.91
N ALA A 381 10.14 45.58 -14.52
CA ALA A 381 9.54 46.68 -15.28
C ALA A 381 8.35 47.24 -14.47
N ASP A 382 8.65 48.25 -13.66
CA ASP A 382 7.68 49.25 -13.21
C ASP A 382 7.30 50.11 -14.42
N THR A 383 6.01 50.15 -14.77
CA THR A 383 5.44 51.26 -15.53
C THR A 383 4.09 51.63 -14.96
N ASN A 384 4.08 52.76 -14.27
CA ASN A 384 2.92 53.59 -14.00
C ASN A 384 2.13 53.87 -15.29
N THR A 385 0.80 53.74 -15.24
CA THR A 385 -0.11 54.67 -15.92
C THR A 385 -1.52 54.58 -15.30
N PRO A 386 -2.24 55.72 -15.18
CA PRO A 386 -3.50 55.80 -14.46
C PRO A 386 -4.72 55.68 -15.39
N GLY A 387 -5.87 55.34 -14.81
CA GLY A 387 -7.14 55.91 -15.27
C GLY A 387 -8.21 54.95 -15.79
N HIS A 388 -9.33 54.99 -15.06
CA HIS A 388 -10.71 55.02 -15.55
C HIS A 388 -11.52 53.76 -15.94
N HIS A 389 -12.66 53.70 -15.23
CA HIS A 389 -14.01 53.31 -15.65
C HIS A 389 -14.43 51.84 -15.73
N ASN A 390 -15.17 51.46 -14.67
CA ASN A 390 -16.30 50.52 -14.70
C ASN A 390 -17.29 50.86 -15.82
N PRO A 391 -17.83 49.82 -16.48
CA PRO A 391 -19.28 49.67 -16.41
C PRO A 391 -19.73 48.23 -16.13
N THR A 392 -20.70 48.18 -15.22
CA THR A 392 -21.74 47.17 -15.05
C THR A 392 -22.19 46.54 -16.36
N ARG A 393 -22.16 45.20 -16.45
CA ARG A 393 -22.92 44.46 -17.45
C ARG A 393 -23.67 43.30 -16.80
N ALA A 394 -24.98 43.46 -16.77
CA ALA A 394 -25.95 42.43 -16.42
C ALA A 394 -25.84 41.23 -17.37
N VAL A 395 -25.88 40.02 -16.81
CA VAL A 395 -26.05 38.78 -17.57
C VAL A 395 -27.46 38.28 -17.32
N ALA A 396 -28.26 38.31 -18.38
CA ALA A 396 -29.59 37.74 -18.43
C ALA A 396 -29.50 36.20 -18.57
N HIS A 397 -30.38 35.52 -17.83
CA HIS A 397 -30.67 34.10 -17.96
C HIS A 397 -31.24 33.78 -19.34
N GLY A 398 -30.70 32.75 -19.99
CA GLY A 398 -31.26 32.12 -21.19
C GLY A 398 -31.27 30.61 -21.00
N VAL A 399 -32.47 30.08 -20.76
CA VAL A 399 -32.84 28.67 -20.71
C VAL A 399 -32.81 28.09 -22.12
N ILE A 400 -32.13 26.95 -22.30
CA ILE A 400 -32.59 25.81 -23.13
C ILE A 400 -32.18 24.53 -22.40
#